data_AF-A0A317Z648-F1
#
_entry.id   AF-A0A317Z648-F1
#
_cell.length_a   1.000
_cell.length_b   1.000
_cell.length_c   1.000
_cell.angle_alpha   90.00
_cell.angle_beta   90.00
_cell.angle_gamma   90.00
#
_symmetry.space_group_name_H-M   'P 1'
#
loop_
_entity.id
_entity.type
_entity.pdbx_description
1 polymer ?
#
loop_
_entity_poly.entity_id
_entity_poly.type
_entity_poly.pdbx_seq_one_letter_code
_entity_poly.pdbx_strand_id
1 'polypeptide(L)'
;MKQTKKKKHVSLVFWISLLLCSLFVLVGAIFPKQMEETTQSITTWIGQNFSWYYLLLLLAIFLICVYLLFSRYSQITLGEEGEEPEFSLKSWFAMLF
;
A
#
# COMPACT_ATOMS: atom_id res chain seq x y z
N MET A 1 -24.20 -14.85 -30.21
CA MET A 1 -23.63 -13.48 -30.12
C MET A 1 -24.66 -12.54 -29.51
N LYS A 2 -24.47 -12.07 -28.27
CA LYS A 2 -25.12 -10.87 -27.70
C LYS A 2 -24.32 -10.44 -26.46
N GLN A 3 -23.28 -9.64 -26.69
CA GLN A 3 -22.56 -8.93 -25.63
C GLN A 3 -23.45 -7.78 -25.15
N THR A 4 -24.18 -7.97 -24.06
CA THR A 4 -24.96 -6.90 -23.43
C THR A 4 -24.00 -5.92 -22.77
N LYS A 5 -23.93 -4.68 -23.29
CA LYS A 5 -23.23 -3.55 -22.66
C LYS A 5 -23.70 -3.37 -21.22
N LYS A 6 -22.92 -3.86 -20.25
CA LYS A 6 -23.13 -3.60 -18.81
C LYS A 6 -22.77 -2.13 -18.57
N LYS A 7 -23.74 -1.27 -18.27
CA LYS A 7 -23.47 0.10 -17.83
C LYS A 7 -22.63 0.00 -16.55
N LYS A 8 -21.38 0.49 -16.60
CA LYS A 8 -20.51 0.57 -15.42
C LYS A 8 -21.10 1.62 -14.49
N HIS A 9 -21.82 1.20 -13.46
CA HIS A 9 -22.20 2.10 -12.38
C HIS A 9 -20.99 2.29 -11.48
N VAL A 10 -20.54 3.54 -11.36
CA VAL A 10 -19.50 3.91 -10.41
C VAL A 10 -19.99 3.59 -8.99
N SER A 11 -19.13 2.98 -8.18
CA SER A 11 -19.48 2.57 -6.81
C SER A 11 -19.63 3.79 -5.91
N LEU A 12 -20.39 3.65 -4.83
CA LEU A 12 -20.51 4.69 -3.80
C LEU A 12 -19.15 5.06 -3.19
N VAL A 13 -18.25 4.06 -3.03
CA VAL A 13 -16.87 4.26 -2.59
C VAL A 13 -16.12 5.20 -3.53
N PHE A 14 -16.28 5.04 -4.85
CA PHE A 14 -15.62 5.91 -5.83
C PHE A 14 -16.01 7.38 -5.66
N TRP A 15 -17.31 7.67 -5.49
CA TRP A 15 -17.78 9.05 -5.33
C TRP A 15 -17.33 9.67 -4.01
N ILE A 16 -17.31 8.89 -2.92
CA ILE A 16 -16.83 9.38 -1.62
C ILE A 16 -15.33 9.68 -1.69
N SER A 17 -14.52 8.77 -2.24
CA SER A 17 -13.08 8.99 -2.41
C SER A 17 -12.80 10.18 -3.32
N LEU A 18 -13.54 10.32 -4.42
CA LEU A 18 -13.37 11.45 -5.35
C LEU A 18 -13.67 12.80 -4.67
N LEU A 19 -14.76 12.88 -3.90
CA LEU A 19 -15.12 14.09 -3.19
C LEU A 19 -14.06 14.44 -2.15
N LEU A 20 -13.62 13.46 -1.35
CA LEU A 20 -12.63 13.67 -0.30
C LEU A 20 -11.28 14.12 -0.87
N CYS A 21 -10.79 13.43 -1.92
CA CYS A 21 -9.54 13.80 -2.59
C CYS A 21 -9.65 15.18 -3.23
N SER A 22 -10.75 15.48 -3.94
CA SER A 22 -10.94 16.79 -4.57
C SER A 22 -10.97 17.92 -3.55
N LEU A 23 -11.64 17.73 -2.41
CA LEU A 23 -11.69 18.72 -1.34
C LEU A 23 -10.31 18.95 -0.75
N PHE A 24 -9.56 17.88 -0.47
CA PHE A 24 -8.20 17.97 0.08
C PHE A 24 -7.25 18.73 -0.87
N VAL A 25 -7.31 18.43 -2.16
CA VAL A 25 -6.51 19.13 -3.19
C VAL A 25 -6.89 20.60 -3.30
N LEU A 26 -8.19 20.93 -3.27
CA LEU A 26 -8.64 22.33 -3.32
C LEU A 26 -8.16 23.14 -2.12
N VAL A 27 -8.26 22.59 -0.91
CA VAL A 27 -7.76 23.24 0.31
C VAL A 27 -6.25 23.46 0.23
N GLY A 28 -5.49 22.46 -0.23
CA GLY A 28 -4.04 22.59 -0.42
C GLY A 28 -3.63 23.59 -1.50
N ALA A 29 -4.43 23.72 -2.57
CA ALA A 29 -4.18 24.69 -3.63
C ALA A 29 -4.46 26.13 -3.20
N ILE A 30 -5.49 26.36 -2.38
CA ILE A 30 -5.88 27.70 -1.91
C ILE A 30 -4.98 28.17 -0.75
N PHE A 31 -4.61 27.27 0.17
CA PHE A 31 -3.86 27.61 1.39
C PHE A 31 -2.57 26.78 1.53
N PRO A 32 -1.58 26.94 0.63
CA PRO A 32 -0.39 26.09 0.60
C PRO A 32 0.47 26.21 1.87
N LYS A 33 0.71 27.44 2.36
CA LYS A 33 1.55 27.68 3.56
C LYS A 33 0.96 27.07 4.82
N GLN A 34 -0.35 27.22 5.01
CA GLN A 34 -1.03 26.66 6.18
C GLN A 34 -1.06 25.12 6.12
N MET A 35 -1.23 24.53 4.94
CA MET A 35 -1.11 23.08 4.76
C MET A 35 0.30 22.56 5.02
N GLU A 36 1.33 23.29 4.60
CA GLU A 36 2.73 22.96 4.88
C GLU A 36 3.00 22.97 6.39
N GLU A 37 2.68 24.06 7.09
CA GLU A 37 2.88 24.18 8.54
C GLU A 37 2.11 23.10 9.32
N THR A 38 0.85 22.86 8.94
CA THR A 38 -0.01 21.85 9.58
C THR A 38 0.55 20.44 9.36
N THR A 39 0.90 20.09 8.12
CA THR A 39 1.45 18.77 7.79
C THR A 39 2.81 18.54 8.47
N GLN A 40 3.65 19.58 8.52
CA GLN A 40 4.95 19.50 9.18
C GLN A 40 4.82 19.33 10.70
N SER A 41 3.89 20.06 11.32
CA SER A 41 3.59 19.93 12.75
C SER A 41 3.09 18.51 13.08
N ILE A 42 2.13 18.00 12.30
CA ILE A 42 1.60 16.64 12.46
C ILE A 42 2.71 15.61 12.27
N THR A 43 3.50 15.71 11.19
CA THR A 43 4.59 14.76 10.91
C THR A 43 5.63 14.76 12.02
N THR A 44 5.99 15.95 12.54
CA THR A 44 6.92 16.09 13.66
C THR A 44 6.35 15.49 14.95
N TRP A 45 5.08 15.73 15.24
CA TRP A 45 4.40 15.17 16.41
C TRP A 45 4.33 13.64 16.35
N ILE A 46 3.97 13.07 15.19
CA ILE A 46 4.01 11.62 14.96
C ILE A 46 5.44 11.11 15.13
N GLY A 47 6.42 11.77 14.53
CA GLY A 47 7.83 11.42 14.66
C GLY A 47 8.30 11.41 16.12
N GLN A 48 7.91 12.37 16.94
CA GLN A 48 8.35 12.42 18.34
C GLN A 48 7.67 11.35 19.21
N ASN A 49 6.37 11.09 19.00
CA ASN A 49 5.59 10.24 19.90
C ASN A 49 5.50 8.78 19.43
N PHE A 50 5.51 8.51 18.12
CA PHE A 50 5.29 7.19 17.53
C PHE A 50 6.56 6.57 16.91
N SER A 51 7.72 7.24 16.92
CA SER A 51 8.95 6.66 16.36
C SER A 51 9.35 5.34 16.99
N TRP A 52 9.24 5.20 18.32
CA TRP A 52 9.57 3.95 19.01
C TRP A 52 8.64 2.81 18.58
N TYR A 53 7.35 3.09 18.39
CA TYR A 53 6.37 2.13 17.90
C TYR A 53 6.68 1.72 16.45
N TYR A 54 7.01 2.69 15.60
CA TYR A 54 7.41 2.43 14.21
C TYR A 54 8.64 1.52 14.14
N LEU A 55 9.66 1.77 14.96
CA LEU A 55 10.87 0.94 15.03
C LEU A 55 10.57 -0.50 15.51
N LEU A 56 9.74 -0.65 16.54
CA LEU A 56 9.32 -1.97 17.01
C LEU A 56 8.49 -2.72 15.98
N LEU A 57 7.58 -2.04 15.29
CA LEU A 57 6.77 -2.63 14.22
C LEU A 57 7.64 -3.08 13.06
N LEU A 58 8.59 -2.24 12.62
CA LEU A 58 9.54 -2.59 11.57
C LEU A 58 10.39 -3.80 11.98
N LEU A 59 10.90 -3.82 13.21
CA LEU A 59 11.63 -4.97 13.75
C LEU A 59 10.75 -6.22 13.80
N ALA A 60 9.50 -6.10 14.23
CA ALA A 60 8.57 -7.23 14.30
C ALA A 60 8.27 -7.82 12.92
N ILE A 61 7.98 -6.98 11.92
CA ILE A 61 7.78 -7.42 10.53
C ILE A 61 9.06 -8.06 10.00
N PHE A 62 10.22 -7.44 10.25
CA PHE A 62 11.50 -8.00 9.83
C PHE A 62 11.76 -9.38 10.44
N LEU A 63 11.50 -9.55 11.74
CA LEU A 63 11.60 -10.85 12.42
C LEU A 63 10.62 -11.86 11.85
N ILE A 64 9.40 -11.45 11.47
CA ILE A 64 8.44 -12.32 10.79
C ILE A 64 8.97 -12.73 9.42
N CYS A 65 9.53 -11.82 8.62
CA CYS A 65 10.12 -12.15 7.32
C CYS A 65 11.30 -13.12 7.47
N VAL A 66 12.20 -12.87 8.41
CA VAL A 66 13.32 -13.78 8.73
C VAL A 66 12.79 -15.13 9.19
N TYR A 67 11.78 -15.15 10.05
CA TYR A 67 11.13 -16.38 10.48
C TYR A 67 10.54 -17.15 9.30
N LEU A 68 9.79 -16.50 8.40
CA LEU A 68 9.23 -17.15 7.21
C LEU A 68 10.31 -17.71 6.29
N LEU A 69 11.45 -17.04 6.17
CA LEU A 69 12.59 -17.47 5.35
C LEU A 69 13.24 -18.76 5.88
N PHE A 70 13.44 -18.87 7.20
CA PHE A 70 14.09 -20.04 7.83
C PHE A 70 13.13 -21.12 8.31
N SER A 71 11.83 -20.82 8.41
CA SER A 71 10.81 -21.77 8.86
C SER A 71 10.37 -22.71 7.74
N ARG A 72 9.58 -23.73 8.11
CA ARG A 72 8.93 -24.67 7.18
C ARG A 72 8.08 -23.98 6.11
N TYR A 73 7.61 -22.77 6.39
CA TYR A 73 6.79 -21.97 5.46
C TYR A 73 7.56 -21.51 4.21
N SER A 74 8.89 -21.50 4.24
CA SER A 74 9.74 -21.14 3.09
C SER A 74 9.57 -22.06 1.88
N GLN A 75 9.14 -23.30 2.10
CA GLN A 75 8.97 -24.32 1.05
C GLN A 75 7.57 -24.37 0.44
N ILE A 76 6.65 -23.54 0.92
CA ILE A 76 5.25 -23.56 0.46
C ILE A 76 5.15 -22.80 -0.85
N THR A 77 4.61 -23.45 -1.89
CA THR A 77 4.27 -22.81 -3.16
C THR A 77 3.01 -21.94 -2.99
N LEU A 78 3.06 -20.69 -3.45
CA LEU A 78 1.91 -19.77 -3.44
C LEU A 78 1.04 -20.00 -4.69
N GLY A 79 0.45 -21.18 -4.79
CA GLY A 79 -0.29 -21.66 -5.96
C GLY A 79 -0.74 -23.10 -5.74
N GLU A 80 -0.93 -23.86 -6.81
CA GLU A 80 -1.11 -25.31 -6.67
C GLU A 80 0.20 -25.98 -6.21
N GLU A 81 0.09 -27.13 -5.52
CA GLU A 81 1.27 -27.86 -5.05
C GLU A 81 2.09 -28.36 -6.25
N GLY A 82 3.34 -27.88 -6.37
CA GLY A 82 4.24 -28.25 -7.47
C GLY A 82 4.05 -27.48 -8.77
N GLU A 83 3.25 -26.41 -8.78
CA GLU A 83 3.11 -25.52 -9.93
C GLU A 83 4.43 -24.78 -10.24
N GLU A 84 4.82 -24.73 -11.51
CA GLU A 84 6.00 -23.99 -11.96
C GLU A 84 5.74 -22.47 -11.94
N PRO A 85 6.75 -21.63 -11.66
CA PRO A 85 6.57 -20.19 -11.63
C PRO A 85 6.20 -19.64 -13.01
N GLU A 86 5.15 -18.80 -13.08
CA GLU A 86 4.69 -18.17 -14.33
C GLU A 86 5.76 -17.30 -15.02
N PHE A 87 6.68 -16.74 -14.23
CA PHE A 87 7.75 -15.86 -14.70
C PHE A 87 9.12 -16.41 -14.32
N SER A 88 10.07 -16.34 -15.25
CA SER A 88 11.48 -16.63 -14.95
C SER A 88 12.03 -15.67 -13.89
N LEU A 89 12.99 -16.12 -13.07
CA LEU A 89 13.57 -15.34 -11.97
C LEU A 89 14.10 -13.97 -12.42
N LYS A 90 14.66 -13.86 -13.64
CA LYS A 90 15.15 -12.58 -14.19
C LYS A 90 14.00 -11.61 -14.48
N SER A 91 12.92 -12.11 -15.08
CA SER A 91 11.72 -11.31 -15.37
C SER A 91 11.00 -10.91 -14.09
N TRP A 92 10.92 -11.81 -13.10
CA TRP A 92 10.33 -11.53 -11.80
C TRP A 92 11.09 -10.43 -11.05
N PHE A 93 12.43 -10.51 -11.04
CA PHE A 93 13.26 -9.47 -10.42
C PHE A 93 13.05 -8.11 -11.12
N ALA A 94 12.94 -8.08 -12.45
CA ALA A 94 12.65 -6.86 -13.20
C ALA A 94 11.24 -6.26 -12.94
N MET A 95 10.32 -6.99 -12.30
CA MET A 95 9.02 -6.45 -11.90
C MET A 95 9.03 -5.81 -10.51
N LEU A 96 10.02 -6.14 -9.66
CA LEU A 96 10.15 -5.60 -8.31
C LEU A 96 10.95 -4.28 -8.25
N PHE A 97 11.81 -4.03 -9.25
CA PHE A 97 12.64 -2.84 -9.37
C PHE A 97 12.13 -1.94 -10.50
#